data_AF-J2X6X0-F1
#
_entry.id   AF-J2X6X0-F1
#
_cell.length_a   1.000
_cell.length_b   1.000
_cell.length_c   1.000
_cell.angle_alpha   90.00
_cell.angle_beta   90.00
_cell.angle_gamma   90.00
#
_symmetry.space_group_name_H-M   'P 1'
#
loop_
_entity.id
_entity.type
_entity.pdbx_description
1 polymer ?
#
loop_
_entity_poly.entity_id
_entity_poly.type
_entity_poly.pdbx_seq_one_letter_code
_entity_poly.pdbx_strand_id
1 'polypeptide(L)' 'MIRIDSIWLDTEPMDMRACTETALTRVIAVFGAAKPHCAYLFANRRATCMKVLAHGDVPSIASAFSTLRRPPG' A
#
# COMPACT_ATOMS: atom_id res chain seq x y z
N MET A 1 3.21 -16.58 -9.74
CA MET A 1 4.38 -15.83 -9.21
C MET A 1 4.12 -14.37 -9.52
N ILE A 2 3.78 -13.55 -8.52
CA ILE A 2 3.42 -12.13 -8.73
C ILE A 2 4.71 -11.36 -8.94
N ARG A 3 4.91 -10.81 -10.14
CA ARG A 3 6.08 -9.98 -10.46
C ARG A 3 5.79 -8.57 -9.95
N ILE A 4 6.55 -8.10 -8.97
CA ILE A 4 6.48 -6.72 -8.47
C ILE A 4 7.72 -5.99 -8.96
N ASP A 5 7.52 -5.04 -9.87
CA ASP A 5 8.61 -4.28 -10.51
C ASP A 5 9.00 -3.05 -9.68
N SER A 6 8.11 -2.56 -8.80
CA SER A 6 8.39 -1.38 -7.99
C SER A 6 7.67 -1.41 -6.64
N ILE A 7 8.40 -1.01 -5.59
CA ILE A 7 7.88 -0.81 -4.25
C ILE A 7 7.97 0.68 -3.94
N TRP A 8 6.85 1.26 -3.57
CA TRP A 8 6.73 2.67 -3.22
C TRP A 8 6.40 2.79 -1.74
N LEU A 9 7.12 3.64 -1.03
CA LEU A 9 6.87 3.95 0.37
C LEU A 9 6.40 5.40 0.47
N ASP A 10 5.18 5.59 0.98
CA ASP A 10 4.70 6.93 1.32
C ASP A 10 5.41 7.39 2.62
N THR A 11 6.06 8.54 2.55
CA THR A 11 6.72 9.17 3.70
C THR A 11 5.75 9.87 4.62
N GLU A 12 4.55 10.20 4.13
CA GLU A 12 3.51 10.76 4.98
C GLU A 12 2.77 9.65 5.74
N PRO A 13 2.55 9.84 7.05
CA PRO A 13 1.85 8.84 7.83
C PRO A 13 0.41 8.68 7.34
N MET A 14 -0.02 7.44 7.17
CA MET A 14 -1.41 7.10 6.88
C MET A 14 -2.13 6.68 8.16
N ASP A 15 -3.37 7.13 8.33
CA ASP A 15 -4.21 6.63 9.39
C ASP A 15 -4.48 5.13 9.16
N MET A 16 -4.24 4.32 10.18
CA MET A 16 -4.34 2.86 10.04
C MET A 16 -5.79 2.38 9.97
N ARG A 17 -6.76 3.24 10.29
CA ARG A 17 -8.19 2.96 10.13
C ARG A 17 -8.68 3.29 8.72
N ALA A 18 -7.84 3.92 7.90
CA ALA A 18 -8.13 4.18 6.49
C ALA A 18 -8.35 2.87 5.71
N CYS A 19 -9.44 2.81 4.95
CA CYS A 19 -9.78 1.68 4.09
C CYS A 19 -8.99 1.68 2.78
N THR A 20 -9.11 0.61 1.99
CA THR A 20 -8.44 0.46 0.69
C THR A 20 -8.72 1.63 -0.25
N GLU A 21 -9.93 2.19 -0.24
CA GLU A 21 -10.29 3.38 -1.04
C GLU A 21 -9.44 4.60 -0.68
N THR A 22 -9.25 4.89 0.60
CA THR A 22 -8.41 6.02 1.03
C THR A 22 -6.96 5.82 0.62
N ALA A 23 -6.44 4.59 0.74
CA ALA A 23 -5.11 4.26 0.27
C ALA A 23 -5.00 4.42 -1.25
N LEU A 24 -5.99 3.95 -2.01
CA LEU A 24 -6.03 4.09 -3.47
C LEU A 24 -6.12 5.57 -3.90
N THR A 25 -6.98 6.37 -3.28
CA THR A 25 -7.06 7.81 -3.53
C THR A 25 -5.73 8.50 -3.27
N ARG A 26 -5.00 8.08 -2.22
CA ARG A 26 -3.67 8.62 -1.93
C ARG A 26 -2.64 8.17 -2.97
N VAL A 27 -2.65 6.92 -3.40
CA VAL A 27 -1.82 6.44 -4.52
C VAL A 27 -2.09 7.28 -5.77
N ILE A 28 -3.35 7.50 -6.13
CA ILE A 28 -3.72 8.31 -7.29
C ILE A 28 -3.29 9.77 -7.11
N ALA A 29 -3.43 10.34 -5.91
CA ALA A 29 -3.01 11.71 -5.64
C ALA A 29 -1.48 11.90 -5.71
N VAL A 30 -0.70 10.93 -5.20
CA VAL A 30 0.77 11.01 -5.15
C VAL A 30 1.42 10.57 -6.47
N PHE A 31 0.91 9.49 -7.07
CA PHE A 31 1.49 8.87 -8.27
C PHE A 31 0.74 9.20 -9.56
N GLY A 32 -0.42 9.86 -9.49
CA GLY A 32 -1.29 10.17 -10.64
C GLY A 32 -2.14 8.98 -11.10
N ALA A 33 -1.64 7.75 -10.97
CA ALA A 33 -2.35 6.52 -11.34
C ALA A 33 -1.84 5.31 -10.56
N ALA A 34 -2.73 4.34 -10.30
CA ALA A 34 -2.35 3.03 -9.79
C ALA A 34 -1.68 2.22 -10.90
N LYS A 35 -0.34 2.16 -10.88
CA LYS A 35 0.43 1.36 -11.84
C LYS A 35 0.26 -0.14 -11.57
N PRO A 36 0.18 -0.98 -12.62
CA PRO A 36 0.24 -2.43 -12.48
C PRO A 36 1.61 -2.87 -11.93
N HIS A 37 1.64 -4.03 -11.27
CA HIS A 37 2.85 -4.61 -10.64
C HIS A 37 3.53 -3.77 -9.57
N CYS A 38 2.81 -2.83 -8.97
CA CYS A 38 3.37 -1.94 -7.96
C CYS A 38 2.81 -2.28 -6.58
N ALA A 39 3.69 -2.29 -5.58
CA ALA A 39 3.31 -2.33 -4.18
C ALA A 39 3.46 -0.94 -3.57
N TYR A 40 2.41 -0.45 -2.93
CA TYR A 40 2.40 0.80 -2.19
C TYR A 40 2.36 0.51 -0.70
N LEU A 41 3.37 0.98 0.03
CA LEU A 41 3.57 0.79 1.45
C LEU A 41 3.29 2.11 2.17
N PHE A 42 2.50 2.03 3.24
CA PHE A 42 2.08 3.16 4.05
C PHE A 42 2.41 2.88 5.50
N ALA A 43 3.17 3.76 6.16
CA ALA A 43 3.46 3.63 7.59
C ALA A 43 2.53 4.52 8.41
N ASN A 44 2.32 4.19 9.69
CA ASN A 44 1.70 5.13 10.63
C ASN A 44 2.76 6.13 11.12
N ARG A 45 2.32 7.19 11.81
CA ARG A 45 3.21 8.25 12.34
C ARG A 45 4.33 7.75 13.26
N ARG A 46 4.16 6.57 13.87
CA ARG A 46 5.15 5.93 14.74
C ARG A 46 5.95 4.81 14.06
N ALA A 47 5.70 4.54 12.77
CA ALA A 47 6.25 3.41 12.01
C ALA A 47 6.12 2.03 12.72
N THR A 48 5.12 1.86 13.57
CA THR A 48 4.86 0.59 14.30
C THR A 48 3.95 -0.35 13.51
N CYS A 49 3.13 0.21 12.62
CA CYS A 49 2.29 -0.51 11.70
C CYS A 49 2.56 -0.01 10.29
N MET A 50 2.57 -0.92 9.33
CA MET A 50 2.62 -0.63 7.91
C MET A 50 1.42 -1.29 7.23
N LYS A 51 0.87 -0.62 6.23
CA LYS A 51 -0.15 -1.16 5.33
C LYS A 51 0.43 -1.27 3.94
N VAL A 52 0.25 -2.42 3.30
CA VAL A 52 0.66 -2.61 1.91
C VAL A 52 -0.57 -2.76 1.04
N LEU A 53 -0.55 -2.07 -0.10
CA LEU A 53 -1.49 -2.22 -1.19
C LEU A 53 -0.70 -2.72 -2.40
N ALA A 54 -0.83 -4.00 -2.74
CA ALA A 54 -0.20 -4.57 -3.92
C ALA A 54 -1.20 -4.60 -5.08
N HIS A 55 -0.83 -4.04 -6.24
CA HIS A 55 -1.59 -4.18 -7.47
C HIS A 55 -0.87 -5.17 -8.39
N GLY A 56 -1.51 -6.31 -8.68
CA GLY A 56 -0.96 -7.36 -9.55
C GLY A 56 -1.58 -7.36 -10.96
N ASP A 57 -1.09 -8.26 -11.82
CA ASP A 57 -1.55 -8.50 -13.21
C ASP A 57 -2.99 -8.95 -13.39
N VAL A 58 -3.64 -9.37 -12.32
CA VAL A 58 -4.98 -9.96 -12.43
C VAL A 58 -5.98 -8.83 -12.70
N PRO A 59 -6.81 -8.91 -13.76
CA PRO A 59 -7.86 -7.92 -14.05
C PRO A 59 -8.96 -7.85 -12.97
N SER A 60 -8.88 -8.73 -11.97
CA SER A 60 -9.70 -8.68 -10.78
C SER A 60 -8.96 -7.85 -9.74
N ILE A 61 -9.66 -6.86 -9.19
CA ILE A 61 -9.50 -6.04 -7.97
C ILE A 61 -8.93 -6.74 -6.72
N ALA A 62 -8.22 -7.85 -6.84
CA ALA A 62 -7.42 -8.53 -5.84
C ALA A 62 -6.19 -7.70 -5.44
N SER A 63 -6.42 -6.45 -5.05
CA SER A 63 -5.47 -5.68 -4.29
C SER A 63 -5.47 -6.22 -2.86
N ALA A 64 -4.41 -6.92 -2.49
CA ALA A 64 -4.25 -7.37 -1.11
C ALA A 64 -3.90 -6.16 -0.25
N PHE A 65 -4.79 -5.83 0.69
CA PHE A 65 -4.61 -4.75 1.65
C PHE A 65 -4.33 -5.32 3.04
N SER A 66 -3.04 -5.48 3.36
CA SER A 66 -2.58 -6.19 4.55
C SER A 66 -1.94 -5.22 5.54
N THR A 67 -2.23 -5.37 6.83
CA THR A 67 -1.53 -4.63 7.89
C THR A 67 -0.39 -5.47 8.45
N LEU A 68 0.84 -5.02 8.24
CA LEU A 68 2.05 -5.58 8.84
C LEU A 68 2.36 -4.82 10.14
N ARG A 69 2.36 -5.51 11.27
CA ARG A 69 2.82 -4.94 12.54
C ARG A 69 4.28 -5.29 12.75
N ARG A 70 5.05 -4.36 13.30
CA ARG A 70 6.39 -4.66 13.80
C ARG A 70 6.27 -5.73 14.92
N PRO A 71 7.03 -6.83 14.87
CA PRO A 71 7.01 -7.81 15.96
C PRO A 71 7.53 -7.16 17.26
N PRO A 72 6.96 -7.52 18.43
CA PRO A 72 7.55 -7.12 19.71
C PRO A 72 8.92 -7.79 19.82
N GLY A 73 9.94 -6.98 20.15
CA GLY A 73 11.29 -7.46 20.44
C GLY A 73 11.38 -8.09 21.83
#